data_AF-B5XDM3-F1
#
_entry.id   AF-B5XDM3-F1
#
_cell.length_a   1.000
_cell.length_b   1.000
_cell.length_c   1.000
_cell.angle_alpha   90.00
_cell.angle_beta   90.00
_cell.angle_gamma   90.00
#
_symmetry.space_group_name_H-M   'P 1'
#
loop_
_entity.id
_entity.type
_entity.pdbx_description
1 polymer ?
#
loop_
_entity_poly.entity_id
_entity_poly.type
_entity_poly.pdbx_seq_one_letter_code
_entity_poly.pdbx_strand_id
1 'polypeptide(L)'
;MDPKAIKEGLRLFQSTLLQDGLKELLNENKFVDCTLKVGDRSFPCHKLIMAACSPYFREIFFSKDAKEVEANKEVVLDDVNPAILDMIITYLYSAEIDLTDENVQDIFAVANRFQIPSVFAIIQNDNKEVVPAEVTDVGSTRRTRRNGAGC
;
A
#
# COMPACT_ATOMS: atom_id res chain seq x y z
N MET A 1 23.96 2.57 23.50
CA MET A 1 22.96 2.43 22.43
C MET A 1 22.40 3.82 22.14
N ASP A 2 22.15 4.14 20.87
CA ASP A 2 21.53 5.40 20.47
C ASP A 2 20.10 5.50 21.04
N PRO A 3 19.78 6.50 21.88
CA PRO A 3 18.43 6.69 22.43
C PRO A 3 17.34 6.80 21.35
N LYS A 4 17.68 7.30 20.16
CA LYS A 4 16.73 7.42 19.04
C LYS A 4 16.37 6.03 18.48
N ALA A 5 17.37 5.17 18.28
CA ALA A 5 17.17 3.80 17.82
C ALA A 5 16.30 2.98 18.78
N ILE A 6 16.48 3.15 20.10
CA ILE A 6 15.62 2.48 21.12
C ILE A 6 14.16 2.94 20.98
N LYS A 7 13.94 4.25 20.84
CA LYS A 7 12.60 4.82 20.69
C LYS A 7 11.92 4.34 19.40
N GLU A 8 12.66 4.25 18.30
CA GLU A 8 12.17 3.73 17.02
C GLU A 8 11.81 2.25 17.13
N GLY A 9 12.65 1.43 17.77
CA GLY A 9 12.38 0.01 18.02
C GLY A 9 11.11 -0.22 18.86
N LEU A 10 10.94 0.55 19.94
CA LEU A 10 9.73 0.47 20.77
C LEU A 10 8.47 0.91 20.01
N ARG A 11 8.57 1.95 19.18
CA ARG A 11 7.46 2.39 18.33
C ARG A 11 7.10 1.33 17.30
N LEU A 12 8.09 0.71 16.67
CA LEU A 12 7.88 -0.38 15.71
C LEU A 12 7.19 -1.56 16.38
N PHE A 13 7.68 -2.01 17.54
CA PHE A 13 7.05 -3.09 18.31
C PHE A 13 5.58 -2.82 18.62
N GLN A 14 5.26 -1.62 19.11
CA GLN A 14 3.88 -1.24 19.41
C GLN A 14 3.00 -1.19 18.15
N SER A 15 3.55 -0.73 17.01
CA SER A 15 2.82 -0.72 15.73
C SER A 15 2.54 -2.13 15.22
N THR A 16 3.53 -3.04 15.28
CA THR A 16 3.36 -4.44 14.88
C THR A 16 2.34 -5.15 15.76
N LEU A 17 2.40 -4.98 17.09
CA LEU A 17 1.43 -5.58 18.02
C LEU A 17 -0.02 -5.18 17.70
N LEU A 18 -0.25 -3.89 17.36
CA LEU A 18 -1.58 -3.43 16.96
C LEU A 18 -2.00 -4.05 15.62
N GLN A 19 -1.09 -4.10 14.64
CA GLN A 19 -1.35 -4.65 13.32
C GLN A 19 -1.75 -6.13 13.40
N ASP A 20 -1.00 -6.92 14.16
CA ASP A 20 -1.26 -8.34 14.37
C ASP A 20 -2.61 -8.57 15.05
N GLY A 21 -2.91 -7.80 16.10
CA GLY A 21 -4.21 -7.87 16.77
C GLY A 21 -5.39 -7.52 15.84
N LEU A 22 -5.23 -6.53 14.95
CA LEU A 22 -6.26 -6.18 13.97
C LEU A 22 -6.46 -7.29 12.92
N LYS A 23 -5.38 -7.96 12.51
CA LYS A 23 -5.42 -9.12 11.60
C LYS A 23 -6.13 -10.31 12.26
N GLU A 24 -5.85 -10.58 13.53
CA GLU A 24 -6.55 -11.62 14.30
C GLU A 24 -8.06 -11.35 14.39
N LEU A 25 -8.45 -10.11 14.73
CA LEU A 25 -9.87 -9.73 14.78
C LEU A 25 -10.57 -9.93 13.43
N LEU A 26 -9.89 -9.62 12.32
CA LEU A 26 -10.42 -9.87 10.97
C LEU A 26 -10.62 -11.38 10.72
N ASN A 27 -9.60 -12.19 11.01
CA ASN A 27 -9.65 -13.65 10.81
C ASN A 27 -10.77 -14.30 11.65
N GLU A 28 -11.01 -13.79 12.84
CA GLU A 28 -12.09 -14.25 13.73
C GLU A 28 -13.47 -13.63 13.40
N ASN A 29 -13.56 -12.76 12.39
CA ASN A 29 -14.74 -11.98 12.03
C ASN A 29 -15.33 -11.18 13.22
N LYS A 30 -14.47 -10.69 14.11
CA LYS A 30 -14.86 -9.84 15.25
C LYS A 30 -14.90 -8.40 14.82
N PHE A 31 -15.91 -7.65 15.27
CA PHE A 31 -16.08 -6.23 14.96
C PHE A 31 -16.17 -5.84 13.47
N VAL A 32 -16.28 -6.83 12.57
CA VAL A 32 -16.56 -6.62 11.16
C VAL A 32 -17.87 -5.86 11.00
N ASP A 33 -17.80 -4.72 10.32
CA ASP A 33 -18.91 -3.77 10.13
C ASP A 33 -19.12 -3.39 8.66
N CYS A 34 -18.34 -3.97 7.74
CA CYS A 34 -18.48 -3.82 6.30
C CYS A 34 -18.08 -5.11 5.56
N THR A 35 -18.70 -5.34 4.40
CA THR A 35 -18.34 -6.38 3.44
C THR A 35 -18.13 -5.75 2.07
N LEU A 36 -16.94 -5.93 1.49
CA LEU A 36 -16.69 -5.55 0.09
C LEU A 36 -17.16 -6.69 -0.80
N LYS A 37 -17.93 -6.40 -1.85
CA LYS A 37 -18.44 -7.38 -2.80
C LYS A 37 -17.85 -7.17 -4.19
N VAL A 38 -17.35 -8.24 -4.79
CA VAL A 38 -16.85 -8.25 -6.18
C VAL A 38 -17.39 -9.51 -6.86
N GLY A 39 -18.35 -9.33 -7.77
CA GLY A 39 -19.11 -10.45 -8.34
C GLY A 39 -19.72 -11.31 -7.22
N ASP A 40 -19.41 -12.61 -7.24
CA ASP A 40 -19.91 -13.57 -6.24
C ASP A 40 -19.03 -13.68 -4.98
N ARG A 41 -17.89 -12.95 -4.92
CA ARG A 41 -17.00 -12.97 -3.74
C ARG A 41 -17.34 -11.85 -2.77
N SER A 42 -17.28 -12.17 -1.49
CA SER A 42 -17.53 -11.27 -0.37
C SER A 42 -16.33 -11.24 0.57
N PHE A 43 -15.90 -10.04 0.96
CA PHE A 43 -14.73 -9.81 1.79
C PHE A 43 -15.14 -9.04 3.05
N PRO A 44 -15.34 -9.72 4.19
CA PRO A 44 -15.59 -9.03 5.45
C PRO A 44 -14.38 -8.16 5.80
N CYS A 45 -14.63 -6.96 6.33
CA CYS A 45 -13.58 -6.01 6.71
C CYS A 45 -14.09 -5.00 7.75
N HIS A 46 -13.19 -4.14 8.21
CA HIS A 46 -13.51 -3.06 9.14
C HIS A 46 -13.49 -1.71 8.43
N LYS A 47 -14.60 -0.97 8.45
CA LYS A 47 -14.71 0.39 7.89
C LYS A 47 -13.58 1.29 8.38
N LEU A 48 -13.25 1.19 9.67
CA LEU A 48 -12.19 1.98 10.30
C LEU A 48 -10.84 1.80 9.62
N ILE A 49 -10.42 0.55 9.36
CA ILE A 49 -9.13 0.24 8.74
C ILE A 49 -9.12 0.69 7.28
N MET A 50 -10.18 0.36 6.55
CA MET A 50 -10.33 0.78 5.15
C MET A 50 -10.28 2.31 5.01
N ALA A 51 -11.02 3.06 5.84
CA ALA A 51 -11.03 4.52 5.83
C ALA A 51 -9.70 5.16 6.30
N ALA A 52 -8.97 4.50 7.20
CA ALA A 52 -7.67 4.96 7.66
C ALA A 52 -6.62 4.87 6.55
N CYS A 53 -6.65 3.78 5.78
CA CYS A 53 -5.64 3.47 4.76
C CYS A 53 -6.00 3.97 3.35
N SER A 54 -7.27 4.30 3.09
CA SER A 54 -7.77 4.71 1.77
C SER A 54 -8.70 5.92 1.88
N PRO A 55 -8.34 7.07 1.27
CA PRO A 55 -9.23 8.20 1.14
C PRO A 55 -10.48 7.88 0.30
N TYR A 56 -10.39 6.98 -0.68
CA TYR A 56 -11.55 6.49 -1.45
C TYR A 56 -12.59 5.84 -0.54
N PHE A 57 -12.18 4.86 0.28
CA PHE A 57 -13.11 4.21 1.21
C PHE A 57 -13.59 5.16 2.31
N ARG A 58 -12.73 6.10 2.75
CA ARG A 58 -13.14 7.17 3.66
C ARG A 58 -14.29 7.99 3.06
N GLU A 59 -14.18 8.41 1.80
CA GLU A 59 -15.24 9.17 1.14
C GLU A 59 -16.54 8.34 1.07
N ILE A 60 -16.47 7.07 0.68
CA ILE A 60 -17.64 6.17 0.65
C ILE A 60 -18.34 6.12 2.02
N PHE A 61 -17.60 5.86 3.10
CA PHE A 61 -18.19 5.67 4.43
C PHE A 61 -18.66 6.95 5.11
N PHE A 62 -18.14 8.12 4.72
CA PHE A 62 -18.51 9.41 5.32
C PHE A 62 -19.33 10.32 4.39
N SER A 63 -19.65 9.87 3.17
CA SER A 63 -20.50 10.61 2.22
C SER A 63 -21.96 10.70 2.70
N LYS A 64 -22.74 11.60 2.10
CA LYS A 64 -24.18 11.73 2.38
C LYS A 64 -24.98 10.47 2.00
N ASP A 65 -24.46 9.68 1.06
CA ASP A 65 -25.03 8.44 0.58
C ASP A 65 -24.58 7.22 1.42
N ALA A 66 -23.75 7.44 2.45
CA ALA A 66 -23.33 6.41 3.40
C ALA A 66 -24.53 5.73 4.11
N LYS A 67 -25.74 6.29 4.05
CA LYS A 67 -26.95 5.66 4.59
C LYS A 67 -27.26 4.29 3.97
N GLU A 68 -26.99 4.10 2.68
CA GLU A 68 -27.20 2.80 2.03
C GLU A 68 -26.13 1.77 2.45
N VAL A 69 -24.89 2.22 2.58
CA VAL A 69 -23.77 1.42 3.13
C VAL A 69 -24.00 1.09 4.61
N GLU A 70 -24.63 1.99 5.37
CA GLU A 70 -24.95 1.78 6.78
C GLU A 70 -26.10 0.76 6.95
N ALA A 71 -27.08 0.78 6.06
CA ALA A 71 -28.21 -0.16 6.07
C ALA A 71 -27.78 -1.58 5.68
N ASN A 72 -26.96 -1.73 4.65
CA ASN A 72 -26.61 -3.03 4.08
C ASN A 72 -25.25 -3.56 4.56
N LYS A 73 -24.41 -2.71 5.17
CA LYS A 73 -23.00 -3.02 5.50
C LYS A 73 -22.19 -3.54 4.31
N GLU A 74 -22.60 -3.18 3.10
CA GLU A 74 -22.02 -3.72 1.87
C GLU A 74 -21.55 -2.59 0.96
N VAL A 75 -20.39 -2.79 0.34
CA VAL A 75 -19.87 -1.93 -0.73
C VAL A 75 -19.59 -2.81 -1.94
N VAL A 76 -20.36 -2.60 -3.00
CA VAL A 76 -20.18 -3.32 -4.27
C VAL A 76 -19.09 -2.63 -5.08
N LEU A 77 -18.13 -3.42 -5.56
CA LEU A 77 -16.97 -2.96 -6.32
C LEU A 77 -16.97 -3.67 -7.67
N ASP A 78 -17.20 -2.92 -8.73
CA ASP A 78 -17.17 -3.41 -10.10
C ASP A 78 -15.75 -3.32 -10.70
N ASP A 79 -15.45 -4.11 -11.72
CA ASP A 79 -14.19 -4.05 -12.49
C ASP A 79 -12.91 -4.19 -11.63
N VAL A 80 -12.94 -5.10 -10.65
CA VAL A 80 -11.77 -5.46 -9.85
C VAL A 80 -11.58 -6.96 -9.88
N ASN A 81 -10.34 -7.42 -10.06
CA ASN A 81 -10.03 -8.83 -9.90
C ASN A 81 -10.14 -9.20 -8.41
N PRO A 82 -11.02 -10.15 -8.01
CA PRO A 82 -11.20 -10.50 -6.61
C PRO A 82 -9.93 -11.00 -5.91
N ALA A 83 -9.01 -11.64 -6.62
CA ALA A 83 -7.75 -12.12 -6.04
C ALA A 83 -6.81 -10.94 -5.70
N ILE A 84 -6.78 -9.91 -6.56
CA ILE A 84 -6.00 -8.69 -6.32
C ILE A 84 -6.57 -7.90 -5.14
N LEU A 85 -7.90 -7.81 -5.05
CA LEU A 85 -8.55 -7.19 -3.89
C LEU A 85 -8.19 -7.91 -2.59
N ASP A 86 -8.21 -9.25 -2.58
CA ASP A 86 -7.86 -10.07 -1.42
C ASP A 86 -6.42 -9.80 -0.93
N MET A 87 -5.47 -9.73 -1.87
CA MET A 87 -4.08 -9.38 -1.57
C MET A 87 -3.97 -7.97 -0.96
N ILE A 88 -4.69 -6.99 -1.51
CA ILE A 88 -4.71 -5.63 -0.98
C ILE A 88 -5.33 -5.58 0.42
N ILE A 89 -6.45 -6.24 0.65
CA ILE A 89 -7.07 -6.29 1.98
C ILE A 89 -6.11 -6.94 2.96
N THR A 90 -5.55 -8.10 2.61
CA THR A 90 -4.58 -8.79 3.46
C THR A 90 -3.38 -7.90 3.79
N TYR A 91 -2.88 -7.16 2.80
CA TYR A 91 -1.83 -6.17 2.99
C TYR A 91 -2.22 -5.06 3.98
N LEU A 92 -3.42 -4.51 3.91
CA LEU A 92 -3.88 -3.48 4.85
C LEU A 92 -3.87 -3.97 6.32
N TYR A 93 -4.07 -5.28 6.53
CA TYR A 93 -4.08 -5.89 7.87
C TYR A 93 -2.76 -6.53 8.28
N SER A 94 -1.81 -6.77 7.37
CA SER A 94 -0.53 -7.44 7.69
C SER A 94 0.71 -6.58 7.44
N ALA A 95 0.57 -5.52 6.64
CA ALA A 95 1.68 -4.79 6.04
C ALA A 95 2.59 -5.64 5.11
N GLU A 96 2.14 -6.84 4.74
CA GLU A 96 2.86 -7.78 3.87
C GLU A 96 2.10 -7.96 2.55
N ILE A 97 2.81 -7.92 1.43
CA ILE A 97 2.24 -8.19 0.10
C ILE A 97 3.32 -8.78 -0.79
N ASP A 98 3.00 -9.91 -1.43
CA ASP A 98 3.92 -10.57 -2.35
C ASP A 98 3.73 -9.99 -3.76
N LEU A 99 4.73 -9.27 -4.23
CA LEU A 99 4.75 -8.70 -5.58
C LEU A 99 5.43 -9.67 -6.54
N THR A 100 4.82 -9.85 -7.72
CA THR A 100 5.38 -10.64 -8.82
C THR A 100 5.18 -9.88 -10.13
N ASP A 101 5.94 -10.24 -11.16
CA ASP A 101 5.82 -9.63 -12.49
C ASP A 101 4.39 -9.77 -13.06
N GLU A 102 3.68 -10.83 -12.69
CA GLU A 102 2.31 -11.09 -13.13
C GLU A 102 1.25 -10.27 -12.38
N ASN A 103 1.47 -9.94 -11.10
CA ASN A 103 0.45 -9.31 -10.26
C ASN A 103 0.65 -7.80 -10.05
N VAL A 104 1.88 -7.29 -10.22
CA VAL A 104 2.26 -5.95 -9.79
C VAL A 104 1.49 -4.85 -10.52
N GLN A 105 1.19 -5.04 -11.81
CA GLN A 105 0.43 -4.07 -12.60
C GLN A 105 -1.03 -3.98 -12.14
N ASP A 106 -1.65 -5.12 -11.85
CA ASP A 106 -3.03 -5.16 -11.37
C ASP A 106 -3.12 -4.60 -9.94
N ILE A 107 -2.17 -4.96 -9.07
CA ILE A 107 -2.07 -4.40 -7.71
C ILE A 107 -1.93 -2.88 -7.77
N PHE A 108 -1.05 -2.37 -8.65
CA PHE A 108 -0.89 -0.93 -8.85
C PHE A 108 -2.19 -0.28 -9.31
N ALA A 109 -2.88 -0.86 -10.29
CA ALA A 109 -4.13 -0.31 -10.82
C ALA A 109 -5.22 -0.22 -9.74
N VAL A 110 -5.40 -1.27 -8.95
CA VAL A 110 -6.39 -1.32 -7.86
C VAL A 110 -6.00 -0.38 -6.72
N ALA A 111 -4.72 -0.36 -6.31
CA ALA A 111 -4.24 0.56 -5.27
C ALA A 111 -4.39 2.02 -5.69
N ASN A 112 -4.19 2.34 -6.97
CA ASN A 112 -4.43 3.67 -7.50
C ASN A 112 -5.91 4.05 -7.49
N ARG A 113 -6.78 3.15 -7.96
CA ARG A 113 -8.23 3.37 -7.93
C ARG A 113 -8.74 3.59 -6.51
N PHE A 114 -8.29 2.77 -5.56
CA PHE A 114 -8.67 2.87 -4.14
C PHE A 114 -7.78 3.79 -3.33
N GLN A 115 -6.88 4.54 -3.98
CA GLN A 115 -6.04 5.55 -3.35
C GLN A 115 -5.30 5.03 -2.10
N ILE A 116 -4.60 3.91 -2.21
CA ILE A 116 -3.85 3.28 -1.10
C ILE A 116 -2.37 3.66 -1.24
N PRO A 117 -1.89 4.74 -0.59
CA PRO A 117 -0.60 5.32 -0.94
C PRO A 117 0.59 4.44 -0.55
N SER A 118 0.43 3.63 0.50
CA SER A 118 1.49 2.78 1.02
C SER A 118 1.90 1.66 0.05
N VAL A 119 0.99 1.19 -0.81
CA VAL A 119 1.31 0.21 -1.86
C VAL A 119 2.31 0.79 -2.87
N PHE A 120 2.17 2.06 -3.25
CA PHE A 120 3.12 2.70 -4.16
C PHE A 120 4.53 2.78 -3.59
N ALA A 121 4.66 3.02 -2.29
CA ALA A 121 5.95 3.05 -1.63
C ALA A 121 6.62 1.67 -1.67
N ILE A 122 5.85 0.59 -1.54
CA ILE A 122 6.35 -0.78 -1.64
C ILE A 122 6.80 -1.08 -3.07
N ILE A 123 5.95 -0.85 -4.08
CA ILE A 123 6.30 -1.11 -5.49
C ILE A 123 7.55 -0.32 -5.94
N GLN A 124 7.75 0.90 -5.42
CA GLN A 124 8.94 1.71 -5.70
C GLN A 124 10.21 1.20 -5.00
N ASN A 125 10.08 0.50 -3.87
CA ASN A 125 11.20 -0.03 -3.12
C ASN A 125 11.56 -1.46 -3.54
N ASP A 126 10.58 -2.27 -3.94
CA ASP A 126 10.76 -3.62 -4.48
C ASP A 126 11.58 -3.59 -5.78
N ASN A 127 11.32 -2.61 -6.65
CA ASN A 127 12.12 -2.33 -7.84
C ASN A 127 13.58 -1.89 -7.57
N LYS A 128 14.01 -1.77 -6.30
CA LYS A 128 15.39 -1.39 -5.94
C LYS A 128 16.27 -2.56 -5.48
N GLU A 129 15.78 -3.80 -5.45
CA GLU A 129 16.59 -4.95 -4.99
C GLU A 129 17.36 -5.72 -6.09
N VAL A 130 17.42 -5.27 -7.35
CA VAL A 130 18.32 -5.87 -8.36
C VAL A 130 19.13 -4.84 -9.13
N VAL A 131 20.25 -4.40 -8.55
CA VAL A 131 21.48 -4.10 -9.32
C VAL A 131 22.72 -4.43 -8.45
N PRO A 132 23.48 -5.50 -8.75
CA PRO A 132 24.82 -5.66 -8.21
C PRO A 132 25.70 -4.50 -8.70
N ALA A 133 26.54 -3.97 -7.80
CA ALA A 133 27.52 -2.96 -8.13
C ALA A 133 28.59 -3.48 -9.13
N GLU A 134 29.03 -2.56 -10.01
CA GLU A 134 30.11 -2.64 -11.01
C GLU A 134 29.75 -3.39 -12.32
N VAL A 135 30.06 -2.95 -13.55
CA VAL A 135 31.24 -2.25 -14.08
C VAL A 135 30.84 -1.54 -15.40
N THR A 136 31.24 -0.28 -15.61
CA THR A 136 32.00 0.17 -16.82
C THR A 136 32.56 1.56 -16.56
N ASP A 137 33.81 1.57 -16.09
CA ASP A 137 34.79 2.55 -16.53
C ASP A 137 34.97 2.40 -18.05
N VAL A 138 34.64 3.44 -18.81
CA VAL A 138 35.42 3.87 -19.98
C VAL A 138 35.41 5.40 -20.04
N GLY A 139 36.43 6.00 -19.42
CA GLY A 139 37.30 7.01 -20.04
C GLY A 139 36.74 8.18 -20.86
N SER A 140 37.07 9.40 -20.38
CA SER A 140 37.50 10.60 -21.14
C SER A 140 36.61 11.14 -22.28
N THR A 141 36.23 12.43 -22.29
CA THR A 141 37.22 13.50 -22.56
C THR A 141 36.71 14.88 -22.15
N ARG A 142 37.60 15.58 -21.45
CA ARG A 142 37.61 16.99 -21.03
C ARG A 142 37.53 17.96 -22.23
N ARG A 143 36.65 18.96 -22.19
CA ARG A 143 36.89 20.24 -22.90
C ARG A 143 36.71 21.42 -21.95
N THR A 144 37.85 22.01 -21.64
CA THR A 144 38.10 23.18 -20.79
C THR A 144 37.55 24.47 -21.40
N ARG A 145 36.91 25.30 -20.56
CA ARG A 145 36.81 26.75 -20.76
C ARG A 145 38.20 27.39 -20.68
N ARG A 146 38.54 28.29 -21.59
CA ARG A 146 39.56 29.32 -21.36
C ARG A 146 39.19 30.61 -22.11
N ASN A 147 38.98 31.67 -21.34
CA ASN A 147 38.99 33.06 -21.79
C ASN A 147 40.44 33.50 -22.06
N GLY A 148 40.64 34.47 -22.96
CA GLY A 148 41.84 35.33 -22.95
C GLY A 148 42.37 35.80 -24.31
N ALA A 149 42.00 37.04 -24.67
CA ALA A 149 42.79 38.14 -25.28
C ALA A 149 43.96 37.86 -26.25
N GLY A 150 43.95 38.60 -27.37
CA GLY A 150 45.15 38.90 -28.15
C GLY A 150 44.91 39.30 -29.60
N CYS A 151 44.52 40.56 -29.85
CA CYS A 151 44.99 41.48 -30.90
C CYS A 151 44.16 42.76 -30.88
#